data_AF-A0A1C5ACX2-F1
#
_entry.id   AF-A0A1C5ACX2-F1
#
_cell.length_a   1.000
_cell.length_b   1.000
_cell.length_c   1.000
_cell.angle_alpha   90.00
_cell.angle_beta   90.00
_cell.angle_gamma   90.00
#
_symmetry.space_group_name_H-M   'P 1'
#
loop_
_entity.id
_entity.type
_entity.pdbx_description
1 polymer ?
#
loop_
_entity_poly.entity_id
_entity_poly.type
_entity_poly.pdbx_seq_one_letter_code
_entity_poly.pdbx_strand_id
1 'polypeptide(L)' 'MTAEYRINYTIERRLPEEADFTEIGFGSSGTWSDVDAALYSAQSDIENRQWETEPGQPDPNEAVAR' A
#
# COMPACT_ATOMS: atom_id res chain seq x y z
N MET A 1 -3.31 29.28 -4.48
CA MET A 1 -3.56 27.83 -4.56
C MET A 1 -2.54 27.16 -3.67
N THR A 2 -2.97 26.47 -2.62
CA THR A 2 -2.10 25.62 -1.80
C THR A 2 -1.85 24.31 -2.53
N ALA A 3 -0.66 23.74 -2.35
CA ALA A 3 -0.33 22.43 -2.93
C ALA A 3 -1.18 21.33 -2.27
N GLU A 4 -1.48 20.29 -3.03
CA GLU A 4 -2.13 19.07 -2.56
C GLU A 4 -1.15 17.90 -2.68
N TYR A 5 -1.12 17.05 -1.66
CA TYR A 5 -0.20 15.94 -1.52
C TYR A 5 -0.98 14.64 -1.39
N ARG A 6 -0.47 13.58 -2.05
CA ARG A 6 -0.96 12.22 -1.93
C ARG A 6 0.22 11.27 -2.09
N ILE A 7 0.30 10.27 -1.22
CA ILE A 7 1.25 9.17 -1.32
C ILE A 7 0.47 7.94 -1.75
N ASN A 8 0.92 7.31 -2.83
CA ASN A 8 0.47 5.98 -3.23
C ASN A 8 1.57 4.98 -2.87
N TYR A 9 1.18 3.79 -2.44
CA TYR A 9 2.11 2.72 -2.09
C TYR A 9 1.66 1.39 -2.67
N THR A 10 2.65 0.52 -2.90
CA THR A 10 2.47 -0.90 -3.23
C THR A 10 3.33 -1.70 -2.28
N ILE A 11 2.81 -2.84 -1.82
CA ILE A 11 3.48 -3.80 -0.95
C ILE A 11 3.71 -5.05 -1.77
N GLU A 12 4.96 -5.47 -1.86
CA GLU A 12 5.34 -6.66 -2.60
C GLU A 12 6.09 -7.62 -1.67
N ARG A 13 5.90 -8.92 -1.89
CA ARG A 13 6.58 -10.01 -1.19
C ARG A 13 7.33 -10.86 -2.20
N ARG A 14 8.48 -11.39 -1.79
CA ARG A 14 9.16 -12.48 -2.49
C ARG A 14 9.47 -13.62 -1.52
N LEU A 15 8.96 -14.81 -1.82
CA LEU A 15 9.30 -16.06 -1.12
C LEU A 15 10.69 -16.59 -1.57
N PRO A 16 11.37 -17.44 -0.78
CA PRO A 16 12.70 -17.95 -1.12
C PRO A 16 12.79 -18.64 -2.50
N GLU A 17 11.70 -19.26 -2.95
CA GLU A 17 11.56 -19.98 -4.21
C GLU A 17 11.08 -19.12 -5.40
N GLU A 18 10.68 -17.87 -5.15
CA GLU A 18 10.19 -16.95 -6.18
C GLU A 18 11.35 -16.16 -6.80
N ALA A 19 11.33 -16.02 -8.13
CA ALA A 19 12.31 -15.22 -8.86
C ALA A 19 12.06 -13.71 -8.70
N ASP A 20 10.79 -13.32 -8.67
CA ASP A 20 10.33 -11.94 -8.69
C ASP A 20 9.44 -11.62 -7.47
N PHE A 21 9.31 -10.34 -7.17
CA PHE A 21 8.37 -9.86 -6.18
C PHE A 21 6.93 -9.95 -6.73
N THR A 22 5.99 -10.34 -5.87
CA THR A 22 4.56 -10.36 -6.17
C THR A 22 3.86 -9.28 -5.35
N GLU A 23 3.02 -8.49 -6.00
CA GLU A 23 2.15 -7.52 -5.33
C GLU A 23 1.18 -8.25 -4.39
N ILE A 24 1.22 -7.87 -3.11
CA ILE A 24 0.34 -8.39 -2.07
C ILE A 24 -0.59 -7.32 -1.49
N GLY A 25 -0.40 -6.05 -1.84
CA GLY A 25 -1.27 -4.96 -1.40
C GLY A 25 -0.89 -3.64 -2.03
N PHE A 26 -1.82 -2.68 -2.04
CA PHE A 26 -1.58 -1.32 -2.50
C PHE A 26 -2.47 -0.34 -1.74
N GLY A 27 -2.21 0.96 -1.85
CA GLY A 27 -3.07 1.95 -1.22
C GLY A 27 -2.67 3.39 -1.49
N SER A 28 -3.43 4.30 -0.91
CA SER A 28 -3.25 5.75 -1.08
C SER A 28 -3.62 6.47 0.20
N SER A 29 -2.78 7.41 0.63
CA SER A 29 -3.06 8.30 1.76
C SER A 29 -4.34 9.12 1.61
N GLY A 30 -4.88 9.23 0.39
CA GLY A 30 -5.84 10.27 0.04
C GLY A 30 -5.16 11.62 -0.18
N THR A 31 -5.95 12.68 -0.32
CA THR A 31 -5.46 14.04 -0.63
C THR A 31 -5.34 14.88 0.64
N TRP A 32 -4.17 15.50 0.85
CA TRP A 32 -3.86 16.33 2.02
C TRP A 32 -3.25 17.66 1.60
N SER A 33 -3.39 18.70 2.43
CA SER A 33 -2.77 20.00 2.21
C SER A 33 -1.31 20.09 2.68
N ASP A 34 -0.78 19.01 3.24
CA ASP A 34 0.56 18.91 3.81
C ASP A 34 1.15 17.50 3.58
N VAL A 35 2.47 17.43 3.38
CA VAL A 35 3.16 16.17 3.07
C VAL A 35 3.30 15.27 4.31
N ASP A 36 3.46 15.84 5.50
CA ASP A 36 3.57 15.07 6.73
C ASP A 36 2.21 14.43 7.09
N ALA A 37 1.11 15.13 6.83
CA ALA A 37 -0.23 14.55 6.94
C ALA A 37 -0.46 13.38 5.97
N ALA A 38 -0.01 13.50 4.71
CA ALA A 38 -0.07 12.40 3.74
C ALA A 38 0.78 11.20 4.18
N LEU A 39 1.97 11.45 4.72
CA LEU A 39 2.86 10.43 5.26
C LEU A 39 2.24 9.72 6.46
N TYR A 40 1.69 10.47 7.41
CA TYR A 40 1.03 9.93 8.59
C TYR A 40 -0.13 8.99 8.20
N SER A 41 -0.95 9.39 7.23
CA SER A 41 -2.04 8.54 6.75
C SER A 41 -1.51 7.25 6.10
N ALA A 42 -0.56 7.34 5.16
CA ALA A 42 0.00 6.16 4.52
C ALA A 42 0.66 5.20 5.53
N GLN A 43 1.40 5.75 6.50
CA GLN A 43 2.02 4.96 7.57
C GLN A 43 0.96 4.24 8.41
N SER A 44 -0.09 4.96 8.84
CA SER A 44 -1.20 4.38 9.61
C SER A 44 -1.87 3.22 8.86
N ASP A 45 -2.13 3.36 7.56
CA ASP A 45 -2.78 2.31 6.77
C ASP A 45 -1.90 1.04 6.69
N ILE A 46 -0.59 1.22 6.49
CA ILE A 46 0.39 0.12 6.42
C ILE A 46 0.54 -0.58 7.78
N GLU A 47 0.73 0.19 8.87
CA GLU A 47 0.94 -0.35 10.21
C GLU A 47 -0.28 -1.12 10.71
N ASN A 48 -1.49 -0.65 10.39
CA ASN A 48 -2.74 -1.28 10.79
C ASN A 48 -3.19 -2.37 9.81
N ARG A 49 -2.38 -2.69 8.78
CA ARG A 49 -2.72 -3.70 7.75
C ARG A 49 -4.07 -3.46 7.09
N GLN A 50 -4.47 -2.19 6.94
CA GLN A 50 -5.77 -1.88 6.33
C GLN A 50 -5.84 -2.41 4.89
N TRP A 51 -4.70 -2.38 4.19
CA TRP A 51 -4.49 -3.01 2.88
C TRP A 51 -4.78 -4.52 2.82
N GLU A 52 -4.82 -5.26 3.94
CA GLU A 52 -5.22 -6.69 3.92
C GLU A 52 -6.75 -6.86 3.87
N THR A 53 -7.51 -5.81 4.19
CA THR A 53 -8.96 -5.88 4.41
C THR A 53 -9.80 -5.04 3.45
N GLU A 54 -9.15 -4.20 2.64
CA GLU A 54 -9.83 -3.34 1.70
C GLU A 54 -10.32 -4.11 0.45
N PRO A 55 -11.46 -3.70 -0.13
CA PRO A 55 -11.97 -4.31 -1.36
C PRO A 55 -10.97 -4.19 -2.53
N GLY A 56 -10.72 -5.31 -3.21
CA GLY A 56 -9.88 -5.35 -4.42
C GLY A 56 -8.38 -5.58 -4.15
N GLN A 57 -8.00 -5.75 -2.89
CA GLN A 57 -6.65 -6.12 -2.49
C GLN A 57 -6.37 -7.59 -2.81
N PRO A 58 -5.16 -7.95 -3.26
CA PRO A 58 -4.76 -9.35 -3.35
C PRO A 58 -4.83 -10.02 -1.97
N ASP A 59 -5.27 -11.28 -1.89
CA ASP A 59 -5.11 -12.03 -0.65
C ASP A 59 -3.60 -12.23 -0.41
N PRO A 60 -3.04 -11.77 0.72
CA PRO A 60 -1.60 -11.91 0.99
C PRO A 60 -1.14 -13.37 0.99
N ASN A 61 -2.04 -14.32 1.24
CA ASN A 61 -1.79 -15.76 1.26
C ASN A 61 -2.08 -16.44 -0.09
N GLU A 62 -2.93 -15.86 -0.94
CA GLU A 62 -3.24 -16.39 -2.28
C GLU A 62 -2.57 -15.62 -3.42
N ALA A 63 -1.71 -14.64 -3.14
CA ALA A 63 -0.89 -13.97 -4.14
C ALA A 63 0.11 -14.98 -4.74
N VAL A 64 -0.39 -15.79 -5.68
CA VAL A 64 0.38 -16.67 -6.56
C VAL A 64 0.78 -15.84 -7.78
N ALA A 65 2.08 -15.84 -8.06
CA ALA A 65 2.72 -15.18 -9.18
C ALA A 65 1.88 -15.26 -10.48
N ARG A 66 1.68 -14.10 -11.13
CA ARG A 66 1.06 -14.02 -12.46
C ARG A 66 2.09 -14.21 -13.56
#